data_AF-A0A075JUM3-F1
#
_entry.id   AF-A0A075JUM3-F1
#
_cell.length_a   1.000
_cell.length_b   1.000
_cell.length_c   1.000
_cell.angle_alpha   90.00
_cell.angle_beta   90.00
_cell.angle_gamma   90.00
#
_symmetry.space_group_name_H-M   'P 1'
#
loop_
_entity.id
_entity.type
_entity.pdbx_description
1 polymer ?
#
loop_
_entity_poly.entity_id
_entity_poly.type
_entity_poly.pdbx_seq_one_letter_code
_entity_poly.pdbx_strand_id
1 'polypeptide(L)' 'MFSFPAISEIRFTKLIIHSIFTSVALTLLTLLIKDLIGLVLGHPIEKDVSYISTILFVVWFVFAIHNERYQKQR' A
#
# COMPACT_ATOMS: atom_id res chain seq x y z
N MET A 1 2.28 -24.46 -11.97
CA MET A 1 3.09 -23.77 -10.95
C MET A 1 3.80 -22.61 -11.63
N PHE A 2 3.57 -21.37 -11.19
CA PHE A 2 4.28 -20.22 -11.73
C PHE A 2 5.76 -20.31 -11.33
N SER A 3 6.62 -20.68 -12.28
CA SER A 3 8.07 -20.69 -12.12
C SER A 3 8.59 -19.26 -12.23
N PHE A 4 8.67 -18.56 -11.10
CA PHE A 4 9.32 -17.27 -11.02
C PHE A 4 10.82 -17.42 -11.34
N PRO A 5 11.42 -16.49 -12.11
CA PRO A 5 12.83 -16.56 -12.44
C PRO A 5 13.67 -16.62 -11.15
N ALA A 6 14.57 -17.61 -11.08
CA ALA A 6 15.45 -17.87 -9.93
C ALA A 6 16.42 -16.72 -9.61
N ILE A 7 16.43 -15.67 -10.43
CA ILE A 7 17.27 -14.47 -10.34
C ILE A 7 16.72 -13.47 -9.30
N SER A 8 15.43 -13.52 -8.98
CA SER A 8 14.85 -12.58 -8.02
C SER A 8 15.29 -12.90 -6.58
N GLU A 9 16.08 -12.01 -5.99
CA GLU A 9 16.39 -11.98 -4.55
C GLU A 9 15.15 -11.69 -3.68
N ILE A 10 14.01 -11.28 -4.27
CA ILE A 10 12.80 -10.91 -3.53
C ILE A 10 11.85 -12.12 -3.34
N ARG A 11 11.33 -12.28 -2.13
CA ARG A 11 10.20 -13.17 -1.76
C ARG A 11 8.87 -12.59 -2.27
N PHE A 12 8.67 -12.65 -3.58
CA PHE A 12 7.51 -12.07 -4.28
C PHE A 12 6.16 -12.44 -3.66
N THR A 13 5.92 -13.71 -3.32
CA THR A 13 4.65 -14.15 -2.73
C THR A 13 4.32 -13.39 -1.43
N LYS A 14 5.32 -13.22 -0.56
CA LYS A 14 5.16 -12.49 0.71
C LYS A 14 4.92 -11.01 0.47
N LEU A 15 5.64 -10.41 -0.48
CA LEU A 15 5.49 -9.01 -0.86
C LEU A 15 4.10 -8.73 -1.44
N ILE A 16 3.61 -9.59 -2.34
CA ILE A 16 2.28 -9.46 -2.98
C ILE A 16 1.18 -9.54 -1.93
N ILE A 17 1.20 -10.57 -1.06
CA ILE A 17 0.18 -10.72 -0.01
C ILE A 17 0.14 -9.46 0.85
N HIS A 18 1.30 -8.99 1.32
CA HIS A 18 1.33 -7.79 2.16
C HIS A 18 0.87 -6.54 1.40
N SER A 19 1.25 -6.41 0.12
CA SER A 19 0.82 -5.28 -0.72
C SER A 19 -0.70 -5.20 -0.84
N ILE A 20 -1.39 -6.34 -0.99
CA ILE A 20 -2.86 -6.39 -1.02
C ILE A 20 -3.44 -5.89 0.31
N PHE A 21 -2.95 -6.41 1.44
CA PHE A 21 -3.40 -5.97 2.76
C PHE A 21 -3.14 -4.47 3.01
N THR A 22 -1.96 -3.98 2.64
CA THR A 22 -1.58 -2.58 2.79
C THR A 22 -2.44 -1.68 1.91
N SER A 23 -2.74 -2.06 0.67
CA SER A 23 -3.62 -1.29 -0.22
C SER A 23 -5.03 -1.16 0.34
N VAL A 24 -5.59 -2.26 0.87
CA VAL A 24 -6.91 -2.24 1.51
C VAL A 24 -6.89 -1.35 2.75
N ALA A 25 -5.88 -1.49 3.61
CA ALA A 25 -5.73 -0.68 4.82
C ALA A 25 -5.60 0.83 4.51
N LEU A 26 -4.78 1.20 3.53
CA LEU A 26 -4.61 2.59 3.10
C LEU A 26 -5.89 3.18 2.52
N THR A 27 -6.66 2.38 1.79
CA THR A 27 -7.95 2.81 1.23
C THR A 27 -8.94 3.11 2.35
N LEU A 28 -9.10 2.18 3.30
CA LEU A 28 -9.98 2.38 4.46
C LEU A 28 -9.54 3.59 5.30
N LEU A 29 -8.25 3.74 5.54
CA LEU A 29 -7.70 4.89 6.25
C LEU A 29 -8.00 6.21 5.54
N THR A 30 -7.86 6.25 4.21
CA THR A 30 -8.12 7.45 3.42
C THR A 30 -9.60 7.83 3.46
N LEU A 31 -10.51 6.85 3.40
CA LEU A 31 -11.95 7.08 3.55
C LEU A 31 -12.29 7.63 4.94
N LEU A 32 -11.75 7.01 5.99
CA LEU A 32 -11.96 7.48 7.38
C LEU A 32 -11.45 8.91 7.58
N ILE A 33 -10.27 9.24 7.04
CA ILE A 33 -9.72 10.59 7.11
C ILE A 33 -10.59 11.58 6.34
N LYS A 34 -11.06 11.20 5.14
CA LYS A 34 -11.97 12.04 4.34
C LYS A 34 -13.24 12.37 5.13
N ASP A 35 -13.84 11.37 5.75
CA ASP A 35 -15.08 11.53 6.53
C ASP A 35 -14.83 12.37 7.78
N LEU A 36 -13.71 12.16 8.48
CA LEU A 36 -13.34 12.94 9.65
C LEU A 36 -13.11 14.41 9.30
N ILE A 37 -12.40 14.70 8.21
CA ILE A 37 -12.19 16.08 7.76
C ILE A 37 -13.52 16.69 7.31
N GLY A 38 -14.38 15.95 6.61
CA GLY A 38 -15.72 16.42 6.24
C GLY A 38 -16.58 16.78 7.45
N LEU A 39 -16.47 15.98 8.52
CA LEU A 39 -17.14 16.26 9.79
C LEU A 39 -16.60 17.52 10.48
N VAL A 40 -15.28 17.71 10.48
CA VAL A 40 -14.63 18.91 11.07
C VAL A 40 -14.94 20.18 10.27
N LEU A 41 -14.99 20.10 8.95
CA LEU A 41 -15.30 21.24 8.07
C LEU A 41 -16.80 21.55 7.99
N GLY A 42 -17.67 20.66 8.47
CA GLY A 42 -19.12 20.83 8.42
C GLY A 42 -19.74 20.70 7.01
N HIS A 43 -18.94 20.26 6.02
CA HIS A 43 -19.41 19.97 4.66
C HIS A 43 -18.60 18.82 4.07
N PRO A 44 -19.18 18.04 3.13
CA PRO A 44 -18.46 16.94 2.49
C PRO A 44 -17.27 17.48 1.66
N ILE A 45 -16.18 16.70 1.65
CA ILE A 45 -15.08 16.92 0.71
C ILE A 45 -15.46 16.26 -0.61
N GLU A 46 -15.81 17.08 -1.60
CA GLU A 46 -16.14 16.61 -2.95
C GLU A 46 -14.91 16.22 -3.77
N LYS A 47 -13.71 16.65 -3.35
CA LYS A 47 -12.48 16.32 -4.07
C LYS A 47 -12.16 14.83 -3.96
N ASP A 48 -11.74 14.28 -5.10
CA ASP A 48 -11.23 12.91 -5.16
C ASP A 48 -9.91 12.82 -4.40
N VAL A 49 -9.91 12.15 -3.25
CA VAL A 49 -8.73 11.93 -2.40
C VAL A 49 -8.05 10.59 -2.68
N SER A 50 -8.48 9.86 -3.72
CA SER A 50 -7.93 8.53 -4.08
C SER A 50 -6.45 8.60 -4.49
N TYR A 51 -5.95 9.76 -4.90
CA TYR A 51 -4.52 9.94 -5.17
C TYR A 51 -3.66 9.82 -3.90
N ILE A 52 -4.20 10.13 -2.71
CA ILE A 52 -3.45 10.10 -1.45
C ILE A 52 -3.07 8.66 -1.10
N SER A 53 -4.02 7.72 -1.16
CA SER A 53 -3.76 6.30 -0.90
C SER A 53 -2.74 5.73 -1.89
N THR A 54 -2.83 6.12 -3.16
CA THR A 54 -1.90 5.68 -4.22
C THR A 54 -0.47 6.16 -3.95
N ILE A 55 -0.29 7.44 -3.62
CA ILE A 55 1.04 8.01 -3.31
C ILE A 55 1.63 7.31 -2.10
N LEU A 56 0.84 7.15 -1.02
CA LEU A 56 1.30 6.46 0.19
C LEU A 56 1.67 5.00 -0.07
N PHE A 57 0.92 4.31 -0.92
CA PHE A 57 1.22 2.94 -1.32
C PHE A 57 2.53 2.86 -2.09
N VAL A 58 2.76 3.74 -3.06
CA VAL A 58 4.02 3.76 -3.84
C VAL A 58 5.21 4.02 -2.93
N VAL A 59 5.13 5.00 -2.03
CA VAL A 59 6.18 5.29 -1.05
C VAL A 59 6.46 4.05 -0.21
N TRP A 60 5.42 3.45 0.38
CA TRP A 60 5.55 2.22 1.15
C TRP A 60 6.18 1.07 0.34
N PHE A 61 5.77 0.90 -0.92
CA PHE A 61 6.22 -0.19 -1.78
C PHE A 61 7.71 -0.09 -2.10
N VAL A 62 8.21 1.13 -2.35
CA VAL A 62 9.65 1.37 -2.54
C VAL A 62 10.45 0.96 -1.30
N PHE A 63 9.99 1.32 -0.11
CA PHE A 63 10.63 0.89 1.14
C PHE A 63 10.50 -0.62 1.38
N ALA A 64 9.35 -1.21 1.02
CA ALA A 64 9.11 -2.64 1.18
C ALA A 64 10.09 -3.48 0.34
N ILE A 65 10.39 -3.06 -0.90
CA ILE A 65 11.35 -3.78 -1.76
C ILE A 65 12.75 -3.86 -1.12
N HIS A 66 13.19 -2.79 -0.45
CA HIS A 66 14.52 -2.73 0.16
C HIS A 66 14.59 -3.40 1.55
N ASN A 67 13.45 -3.78 2.12
CA ASN A 67 13.40 -4.32 3.46
C ASN A 67 13.82 -5.80 3.48
N GLU A 68 14.74 -6.15 4.38
CA GLU A 68 15.28 -7.50 4.59
C GLU A 68 14.19 -8.58 4.76
N ARG A 69 13.01 -8.22 5.30
CA ARG A 69 11.87 -9.15 5.47
C ARG A 69 11.33 -9.73 4.16
N TYR A 70 11.55 -9.05 3.04
CA TYR A 70 11.14 -9.49 1.71
C TYR A 70 12.31 -9.94 0.86
N GLN A 71 13.54 -9.86 1.36
CA GLN A 71 14.68 -10.49 0.74
C GLN A 71 14.65 -11.99 1.04
N LYS A 72 14.95 -12.81 0.03
CA LYS A 72 15.30 -14.22 0.21
C LYS A 72 16.67 -14.18 0.87
N GLN A 73 16.71 -14.51 2.17
CA GLN A 73 17.97 -14.73 2.88
C GLN A 73 18.93 -15.53 1.99
N ARG A 74 20.15 -15.00 1.81
CA ARG A 74 21.28 -15.76 1.30
C ARG A 74 21.61 -16.90 2.24
#